data_AF-A0A943E576-F1
#
_entry.id   AF-A0A943E576-F1
#
_cell.length_a   1.000
_cell.length_b   1.000
_cell.length_c   1.000
_cell.angle_alpha   90.00
_cell.angle_beta   90.00
_cell.angle_gamma   90.00
#
_symmetry.space_group_name_H-M   'P 1'
#
loop_
_entity.id
_entity.type
_entity.pdbx_description
1 polymer ?
#
loop_
_entity_poly.entity_id
_entity_poly.type
_entity_poly.pdbx_seq_one_letter_code
_entity_poly.pdbx_strand_id
1 'polypeptide(L)'
;KLPQMNVFSGLNNIEDISMNPIYSTICGVTEPELREYFGKGVSDLAEANGLTVAETYEALKANYDGYHFAGDMRDVYNPYSLLTALKNRMITDSWYRTGTPTHLIKMLKRTDVPIKNLDGSPCTFARLTEGNVTGDDIIATLYYTGYLTIKQYNRAMSSVILGYPNGEVRRGFLDNVLALSTNVNAGESSTLVLELAMAVQSGDIAGYLEKLRSFFADFPYELVKRNEAHYQDVIYRICPSIRSRRSASSQSGR
;
A
#
# COMPACT_ATOMS: atom_id res chain seq x y z
N LYS A 1 -14.75 -27.48 34.16
CA LYS A 1 -15.81 -26.65 33.53
C LYS A 1 -15.59 -25.22 33.99
N LEU A 2 -15.08 -24.35 33.13
CA LEU A 2 -15.05 -22.91 33.39
C LEU A 2 -16.50 -22.40 33.35
N PRO A 3 -16.95 -21.58 34.31
CA PRO A 3 -18.28 -21.02 34.27
C PRO A 3 -18.43 -20.14 33.03
N GLN A 4 -19.52 -20.34 32.30
CA GLN A 4 -19.99 -19.44 31.25
C GLN A 4 -20.40 -18.11 31.89
N MET A 5 -19.43 -17.33 32.36
CA MET A 5 -19.64 -15.91 32.55
C MET A 5 -19.74 -15.31 31.16
N ASN A 6 -20.90 -14.76 30.85
CA ASN A 6 -21.19 -14.06 29.62
C ASN A 6 -20.26 -12.84 29.52
N VAL A 7 -19.08 -13.02 28.91
CA VAL A 7 -18.02 -12.01 28.75
C VAL A 7 -18.52 -10.76 28.01
N PHE A 8 -19.69 -10.85 27.37
CA PHE A 8 -20.28 -9.81 26.53
C PHE A 8 -21.36 -8.96 27.20
N SER A 9 -21.88 -9.32 28.39
CA SER A 9 -22.93 -8.52 29.03
C SER A 9 -22.44 -7.24 29.73
N GLY A 10 -21.12 -7.05 29.84
CA GLY A 10 -20.49 -5.81 30.37
C GLY A 10 -19.88 -4.91 29.30
N LEU A 11 -20.00 -5.27 28.02
CA LEU A 11 -19.29 -4.61 26.89
C LEU A 11 -20.04 -3.40 26.29
N ASN A 12 -21.02 -2.83 26.98
CA ASN A 12 -21.67 -1.56 26.57
C ASN A 12 -20.85 -0.30 26.91
N ASN A 13 -19.62 -0.46 27.43
CA ASN A 13 -18.73 0.64 27.81
C ASN A 13 -17.51 0.79 26.89
N ILE A 14 -17.42 0.04 25.78
CA ILE A 14 -16.34 0.23 24.81
C ILE A 14 -16.71 1.37 23.86
N GLU A 15 -15.93 2.44 23.93
CA GLU A 15 -15.96 3.52 22.95
C GLU A 15 -15.05 3.15 21.77
N ASP A 16 -15.60 3.21 20.55
CA ASP A 16 -14.79 3.11 19.34
C ASP A 16 -14.07 4.44 19.09
N ILE A 17 -12.75 4.44 19.31
CA ILE A 17 -11.88 5.61 19.11
C ILE A 17 -11.16 5.59 17.76
N SER A 18 -11.42 4.59 16.90
CA SER A 18 -10.62 4.31 15.69
C SER A 18 -10.52 5.49 14.73
N MET A 19 -11.57 6.31 14.66
CA MET A 19 -11.63 7.51 13.80
C MET A 19 -11.68 8.82 14.59
N ASN A 20 -11.35 8.77 15.88
CA ASN A 20 -11.30 9.95 16.73
C ASN A 20 -9.97 10.70 16.50
N PRO A 21 -10.00 11.98 16.07
CA PRO A 21 -8.80 12.78 15.82
C PRO A 21 -7.84 12.86 17.00
N ILE A 22 -8.31 12.75 18.24
CA ILE A 22 -7.45 12.80 19.44
C ILE A 22 -6.44 11.65 19.42
N TYR A 23 -6.87 10.46 18.94
CA TYR A 23 -6.07 9.23 18.96
C TYR A 23 -5.49 8.88 17.58
N SER A 24 -5.63 9.76 16.58
CA SER A 24 -5.28 9.44 15.18
C SER A 24 -3.80 9.13 14.93
N THR A 25 -2.92 9.43 15.88
CA THR A 25 -1.47 9.13 15.78
C THR A 25 -1.01 7.99 16.68
N ILE A 26 -1.88 7.38 17.49
CA ILE A 26 -1.47 6.43 18.55
C ILE A 26 -0.84 5.13 18.01
N CYS A 27 -1.17 4.74 16.77
CA CYS A 27 -0.74 3.48 16.17
C CYS A 27 0.51 3.59 15.28
N GLY A 28 1.19 4.74 15.29
CA GLY A 28 2.37 4.95 14.45
C GLY A 28 3.36 5.93 15.04
N VAL A 29 4.33 6.33 14.22
CA VAL A 29 5.31 7.37 14.56
C VAL A 29 5.03 8.57 13.70
N THR A 30 4.97 9.76 14.28
CA THR A 30 4.78 11.02 13.53
C THR A 30 6.12 11.57 13.03
N GLU A 31 6.09 12.44 12.02
CA GLU A 31 7.28 13.13 11.52
C GLU A 31 8.09 13.85 12.63
N PRO A 32 7.47 14.60 13.57
CA PRO A 32 8.20 15.20 14.68
C PRO A 32 8.86 14.18 15.60
N GLU A 33 8.15 13.10 15.98
CA GLU A 33 8.70 12.03 16.83
C GLU A 33 9.87 11.30 16.14
N LEU A 34 9.78 11.06 14.83
CA LEU A 34 10.86 10.51 14.03
C LEU A 34 12.11 11.40 14.09
N ARG A 35 11.94 12.73 13.99
CA ARG A 35 13.06 13.69 14.07
C ARG A 35 13.64 13.81 15.47
N GLU A 36 12.79 13.81 16.49
CA GLU A 36 13.20 14.00 17.88
C GLU A 36 13.91 12.76 18.45
N TYR A 37 13.34 11.57 18.27
CA TYR A 37 13.78 10.36 18.97
C TYR A 37 14.69 9.46 18.13
N PHE A 38 14.64 9.55 16.80
CA PHE A 38 15.32 8.60 15.91
C PHE A 38 16.40 9.24 15.03
N GLY A 39 16.76 10.51 15.26
CA GLY A 39 17.74 11.23 14.44
C GLY A 39 19.07 10.49 14.26
N LYS A 40 19.60 9.82 15.31
CA LYS A 40 20.81 9.00 15.18
C LYS A 40 20.60 7.83 14.21
N GLY A 41 19.48 7.11 14.32
CA GLY A 41 19.17 5.98 13.44
C GLY A 41 19.06 6.42 11.98
N VAL A 42 18.49 7.60 11.74
CA VAL A 42 18.38 8.19 10.39
C VAL A 42 19.77 8.54 9.85
N SER A 43 20.66 9.14 10.66
CA SER A 43 22.03 9.43 10.25
C SER A 43 22.85 8.17 9.94
N ASP A 44 22.75 7.14 10.79
CA ASP A 44 23.41 5.85 10.57
C ASP A 44 22.91 5.17 9.26
N LEU A 45 21.60 5.29 8.97
CA LEU A 45 20.99 4.81 7.73
C LEU A 45 21.51 5.60 6.52
N ALA A 46 21.60 6.93 6.64
CA ALA A 46 22.10 7.83 5.61
C ALA A 46 23.55 7.47 5.20
N GLU A 47 24.43 7.32 6.19
CA GLU A 47 25.83 6.94 5.99
C GLU A 47 25.96 5.59 5.28
N ALA A 48 25.20 4.58 5.73
CA ALA A 48 25.24 3.24 5.16
C ALA A 48 24.80 3.18 3.69
N ASN A 49 23.98 4.14 3.24
CA ASN A 49 23.40 4.17 1.89
C ASN A 49 23.97 5.29 1.01
N GLY A 50 24.96 6.04 1.50
CA GLY A 50 25.55 7.17 0.77
C GLY A 50 24.57 8.31 0.49
N LEU A 51 23.57 8.48 1.36
CA LEU A 51 22.55 9.53 1.25
C LEU A 51 22.86 10.67 2.24
N THR A 52 22.32 11.85 1.96
CA THR A 52 22.21 12.89 2.98
C THR A 52 21.12 12.54 4.00
N VAL A 53 21.20 13.13 5.19
CA VAL A 53 20.15 12.97 6.22
C VAL A 53 18.79 13.44 5.69
N ALA A 54 18.76 14.53 4.91
CA ALA A 54 17.54 15.04 4.30
C ALA A 54 16.93 14.04 3.30
N GLU A 55 17.73 13.51 2.38
CA GLU A 55 17.28 12.47 1.43
C GLU A 55 16.81 11.21 2.14
N THR A 56 17.40 10.88 3.29
CA THR A 56 16.99 9.72 4.08
C THR A 56 15.62 9.92 4.71
N TYR A 57 15.30 11.11 5.24
CA TYR A 57 13.94 11.42 5.69
C TYR A 57 12.92 11.31 4.54
N GLU A 58 13.23 11.85 3.36
CA GLU A 58 12.34 11.74 2.19
C GLU A 58 12.15 10.27 1.76
N ALA A 59 13.22 9.47 1.80
CA ALA A 59 13.15 8.05 1.48
C ALA A 59 12.33 7.26 2.50
N LEU A 60 12.48 7.54 3.80
CA LEU A 60 11.64 6.95 4.85
C LEU A 60 10.17 7.37 4.66
N LYS A 61 9.91 8.64 4.36
CA LYS A 61 8.57 9.17 4.12
C LYS A 61 7.90 8.47 2.95
N ALA A 62 8.58 8.40 1.81
CA ALA A 62 8.07 7.76 0.60
C ALA A 62 7.73 6.26 0.78
N ASN A 63 8.45 5.58 1.69
CA ASN A 63 8.31 4.14 1.88
C ASN A 63 7.43 3.75 3.06
N TYR A 64 7.35 4.55 4.13
CA TYR A 64 6.74 4.10 5.39
C TYR A 64 5.67 5.04 5.96
N ASP A 65 5.58 6.28 5.48
CA ASP A 65 4.59 7.28 5.93
C ASP A 65 3.22 7.11 5.25
N GLY A 66 2.24 7.93 5.62
CA GLY A 66 1.03 8.15 4.82
C GLY A 66 -0.20 7.36 5.24
N TYR A 67 -0.16 6.71 6.42
CA TYR A 67 -1.36 6.17 7.07
C TYR A 67 -2.15 7.27 7.76
N HIS A 68 -3.47 7.24 7.60
CA HIS A 68 -4.43 8.14 8.22
C HIS A 68 -5.58 7.36 8.84
N PHE A 69 -5.90 7.68 10.09
CA PHE A 69 -6.95 7.01 10.86
C PHE A 69 -8.19 7.89 11.08
N ALA A 70 -8.05 9.21 11.08
CA ALA A 70 -9.16 10.14 11.29
C ALA A 70 -9.18 11.29 10.26
N GLY A 71 -10.26 12.06 10.27
CA GLY A 71 -10.49 13.15 9.31
C GLY A 71 -9.57 14.37 9.48
N ASP A 72 -8.72 14.40 10.51
CA ASP A 72 -7.65 15.39 10.69
C ASP A 72 -6.43 15.11 9.80
N MET A 73 -6.39 13.95 9.13
CA MET A 73 -5.39 13.59 8.14
C MET A 73 -3.95 13.76 8.66
N ARG A 74 -3.71 13.41 9.93
CA ARG A 74 -2.35 13.37 10.48
C ARG A 74 -1.61 12.14 9.97
N ASP A 75 -0.52 12.40 9.26
CA ASP A 75 0.38 11.37 8.74
C ASP A 75 1.07 10.59 9.87
N VAL A 76 1.05 9.27 9.77
CA VAL A 76 1.91 8.41 10.59
C VAL A 76 2.64 7.35 9.78
N TYR A 77 3.86 7.09 10.25
CA TYR A 77 4.73 6.04 9.77
C TYR A 77 4.34 4.68 10.35
N ASN A 78 4.46 3.63 9.53
CA ASN A 78 4.39 2.25 10.01
C ASN A 78 5.57 1.98 10.95
N PRO A 79 5.33 1.70 12.25
CA PRO A 79 6.41 1.57 13.22
C PRO A 79 7.27 0.34 12.97
N TYR A 80 6.68 -0.76 12.48
CA TYR A 80 7.43 -1.99 12.22
C TYR A 80 8.42 -1.80 11.08
N SER A 81 7.96 -1.26 9.95
CA SER A 81 8.83 -1.02 8.79
C SER A 81 9.90 0.01 9.07
N LEU A 82 9.53 1.13 9.70
CA LEU A 82 10.44 2.19 10.08
C LEU A 82 11.55 1.69 11.01
N LEU A 83 11.18 1.03 12.11
CA LEU A 83 12.16 0.55 13.09
C LEU A 83 13.05 -0.56 12.51
N THR A 84 12.50 -1.41 11.63
CA THR A 84 13.28 -2.44 10.93
C THR A 84 14.31 -1.81 10.00
N ALA A 85 13.92 -0.76 9.26
CA ALA A 85 14.82 -0.07 8.34
C ALA A 85 15.96 0.64 9.09
N LEU A 86 15.65 1.31 10.21
CA LEU A 86 16.64 1.97 11.05
C LEU A 86 17.59 0.95 11.71
N LYS A 87 17.05 -0.17 12.21
CA LYS A 87 17.85 -1.24 12.83
C LYS A 87 18.81 -1.91 11.84
N ASN A 88 18.33 -2.22 10.64
CA ASN A 88 19.10 -2.93 9.63
C ASN A 88 19.89 -2.00 8.71
N ARG A 89 19.70 -0.67 8.85
CA ARG A 89 20.28 0.38 8.00
C ARG A 89 19.98 0.17 6.52
N MET A 90 18.77 -0.30 6.22
CA MET A 90 18.34 -0.60 4.85
C MET A 90 16.83 -0.41 4.72
N ILE A 91 16.41 0.33 3.70
CA ILE A 91 15.00 0.45 3.35
C ILE A 91 14.58 -0.84 2.66
N THR A 92 13.69 -1.59 3.30
CA THR A 92 13.12 -2.84 2.79
C THR A 92 11.61 -2.86 2.93
N ASP A 93 10.96 -3.73 2.16
CA ASP A 93 9.52 -4.01 2.26
C ASP A 93 9.26 -5.01 3.43
N SER A 94 9.53 -4.56 4.65
CA SER A 94 9.51 -5.35 5.88
C SER A 94 8.10 -5.79 6.29
N TRP A 95 7.11 -4.88 6.22
CA TRP A 95 5.72 -5.18 6.57
C TRP A 95 5.14 -6.25 5.64
N TYR A 96 5.51 -6.21 4.37
CA TYR A 96 5.09 -7.20 3.38
C TYR A 96 5.57 -8.63 3.71
N ARG A 97 6.79 -8.78 4.22
CA ARG A 97 7.36 -10.10 4.56
C ARG A 97 6.64 -10.81 5.71
N THR A 98 5.76 -10.13 6.43
CA THR A 98 4.92 -10.74 7.49
C THR A 98 3.79 -11.61 6.92
N GLY A 99 3.62 -11.61 5.59
CA GLY A 99 2.70 -12.48 4.87
C GLY A 99 1.35 -11.80 4.64
N THR A 100 1.04 -11.47 3.39
CA THR A 100 -0.35 -11.14 3.03
C THR A 100 -1.23 -12.35 3.30
N PRO A 101 -2.33 -12.22 4.07
CA PRO A 101 -3.20 -13.34 4.34
C PRO A 101 -3.72 -13.94 3.03
N THR A 102 -3.52 -15.23 2.80
CA THR A 102 -4.08 -15.98 1.66
C THR A 102 -5.59 -15.71 1.47
N HIS A 103 -6.28 -15.39 2.56
CA HIS A 103 -7.66 -14.94 2.58
C HIS A 103 -7.91 -13.69 1.71
N LEU A 104 -7.10 -12.63 1.84
CA LEU A 104 -7.27 -11.37 1.11
C LEU A 104 -7.22 -11.59 -0.40
N ILE A 105 -6.29 -12.43 -0.86
CA ILE A 105 -6.17 -12.73 -2.29
C ILE A 105 -7.36 -13.56 -2.78
N LYS A 106 -7.83 -14.53 -1.99
CA LYS A 106 -9.06 -15.28 -2.33
C LYS A 106 -10.27 -14.36 -2.47
N MET A 107 -10.39 -13.34 -1.62
CA MET A 107 -11.44 -12.31 -1.74
C MET A 107 -11.27 -11.49 -3.02
N LEU A 108 -10.05 -11.04 -3.35
CA LEU A 108 -9.78 -10.31 -4.59
C LEU A 108 -10.15 -11.12 -5.84
N LYS A 109 -9.89 -12.43 -5.85
CA LYS A 109 -10.27 -13.29 -6.99
C LYS A 109 -11.78 -13.46 -7.15
N ARG A 110 -12.53 -13.42 -6.04
CA ARG A 110 -14.00 -13.56 -6.01
C ARG A 110 -14.73 -12.25 -6.29
N THR A 111 -14.05 -11.11 -6.17
CA THR A 111 -14.64 -9.78 -6.40
C THR A 111 -14.26 -9.26 -7.79
N ASP A 112 -15.18 -8.58 -8.45
CA ASP A 112 -14.94 -7.95 -9.77
C ASP A 112 -14.32 -6.55 -9.67
N VAL A 113 -13.70 -6.22 -8.54
CA VAL A 113 -13.09 -4.89 -8.32
C VAL A 113 -11.77 -4.82 -9.08
N PRO A 114 -11.62 -3.93 -10.08
CA PRO A 114 -10.35 -3.76 -10.78
C PRO A 114 -9.30 -3.16 -9.85
N ILE A 115 -8.08 -3.72 -9.85
CA ILE A 115 -7.03 -3.31 -8.91
C ILE A 115 -6.61 -1.86 -9.15
N LYS A 116 -6.57 -1.44 -10.42
CA LYS A 116 -6.29 -0.04 -10.79
C LYS A 116 -7.25 0.96 -10.14
N ASN A 117 -8.45 0.53 -9.74
CA ASN A 117 -9.47 1.39 -9.14
C ASN A 117 -9.35 1.48 -7.62
N LEU A 118 -8.47 0.69 -6.97
CA LEU A 118 -8.28 0.72 -5.52
C LEU A 118 -7.59 2.01 -5.05
N ASP A 119 -6.65 2.52 -5.84
CA ASP A 119 -5.98 3.78 -5.55
C ASP A 119 -6.85 4.96 -6.04
N GLY A 120 -7.46 5.68 -5.10
CA GLY A 120 -8.45 6.72 -5.38
C GLY A 120 -9.89 6.23 -5.32
N SER A 121 -10.17 5.07 -4.71
CA SER A 121 -11.55 4.55 -4.62
C SER A 121 -12.39 5.37 -3.63
N PRO A 122 -13.57 5.89 -4.02
CA PRO A 122 -14.48 6.52 -3.07
C PRO A 122 -15.13 5.48 -2.16
N CYS A 123 -15.29 5.83 -0.89
CA CYS A 123 -15.94 5.00 0.12
C CYS A 123 -16.80 5.88 1.05
N THR A 124 -17.94 5.37 1.50
CA THR A 124 -18.74 6.06 2.52
C THR A 124 -18.15 5.79 3.90
N PHE A 125 -18.32 6.74 4.82
CA PHE A 125 -17.87 6.56 6.20
C PHE A 125 -18.53 5.36 6.87
N ALA A 126 -19.84 5.18 6.66
CA ALA A 126 -20.61 4.05 7.18
C ALA A 126 -20.02 2.69 6.75
N ARG A 127 -19.55 2.55 5.51
CA ARG A 127 -18.92 1.31 5.05
C ARG A 127 -17.60 1.01 5.78
N LEU A 128 -16.88 2.04 6.24
CA LEU A 128 -15.66 1.87 7.02
C LEU A 128 -15.89 1.66 8.51
N THR A 129 -17.01 2.11 9.08
CA THR A 129 -17.29 1.95 10.52
C THR A 129 -18.20 0.75 10.80
N GLU A 130 -19.10 0.43 9.88
CA GLU A 130 -20.08 -0.66 10.01
C GLU A 130 -19.73 -1.86 9.12
N GLY A 131 -18.67 -1.74 8.31
CA GLY A 131 -18.24 -2.76 7.37
C GLY A 131 -17.87 -4.06 8.07
N ASN A 132 -18.42 -5.17 7.61
CA ASN A 132 -18.06 -6.48 8.13
C ASN A 132 -16.69 -6.92 7.60
N VAL A 133 -15.64 -6.70 8.41
CA VAL A 133 -14.25 -7.12 8.12
C VAL A 133 -14.11 -8.63 7.97
N THR A 134 -15.04 -9.40 8.55
CA THR A 134 -15.10 -10.87 8.44
C THR A 134 -15.99 -11.37 7.28
N GLY A 135 -16.63 -10.44 6.55
CA GLY A 135 -17.47 -10.72 5.40
C GLY A 135 -16.72 -10.64 4.06
N ASP A 136 -17.47 -10.48 2.97
CA ASP A 136 -16.95 -10.42 1.61
C ASP A 136 -16.63 -8.96 1.14
N ASP A 137 -16.63 -7.96 2.04
CA ASP A 137 -16.32 -6.56 1.70
C ASP A 137 -14.81 -6.31 1.54
N ILE A 138 -14.31 -6.50 0.32
CA ILE A 138 -12.89 -6.33 0.01
C ILE A 138 -12.34 -4.93 0.31
N ILE A 139 -13.14 -3.86 0.15
CA ILE A 139 -12.65 -2.49 0.38
C ILE A 139 -12.47 -2.25 1.88
N ALA A 140 -13.45 -2.65 2.69
CA ALA A 140 -13.33 -2.59 4.14
C ALA A 140 -12.17 -3.46 4.62
N THR A 141 -12.04 -4.71 4.14
CA THR A 141 -10.93 -5.60 4.51
C THR A 141 -9.58 -4.98 4.17
N LEU A 142 -9.40 -4.41 2.96
CA LEU A 142 -8.15 -3.76 2.57
C LEU A 142 -7.80 -2.55 3.46
N TYR A 143 -8.80 -1.78 3.87
CA TYR A 143 -8.62 -0.67 4.82
C TYR A 143 -8.15 -1.17 6.20
N TYR A 144 -8.90 -2.09 6.80
CA TYR A 144 -8.60 -2.60 8.15
C TYR A 144 -7.32 -3.44 8.24
N THR A 145 -6.92 -4.06 7.13
CA THR A 145 -5.65 -4.80 7.04
C THR A 145 -4.48 -3.91 6.63
N GLY A 146 -4.68 -2.58 6.47
CA GLY A 146 -3.62 -1.62 6.24
C GLY A 146 -3.08 -1.54 4.81
N TYR A 147 -3.77 -2.17 3.84
CA TYR A 147 -3.43 -2.04 2.41
C TYR A 147 -3.98 -0.75 1.80
N LEU A 148 -5.10 -0.26 2.32
CA LEU A 148 -5.66 1.03 1.97
C LEU A 148 -5.75 1.90 3.22
N THR A 149 -5.67 3.21 3.02
CA THR A 149 -5.84 4.22 4.04
C THR A 149 -6.62 5.41 3.48
N ILE A 150 -7.10 6.29 4.34
CA ILE A 150 -7.77 7.51 3.93
C ILE A 150 -6.75 8.41 3.26
N LYS A 151 -7.05 8.89 2.05
CA LYS A 151 -6.24 9.89 1.32
C LYS A 151 -6.94 11.25 1.27
N GLN A 152 -8.27 11.26 1.35
CA GLN A 152 -9.07 12.49 1.44
C GLN A 152 -10.32 12.23 2.27
N TYR A 153 -10.73 13.22 3.07
CA TYR A 153 -11.96 13.20 3.85
C TYR A 153 -12.89 14.32 3.41
N ASN A 154 -14.13 13.98 3.07
CA ASN A 154 -15.19 14.94 2.74
C ASN A 154 -16.29 14.88 3.79
N ARG A 155 -16.30 15.88 4.68
CA ARG A 155 -17.26 16.00 5.77
C ARG A 155 -18.70 16.25 5.30
N ALA A 156 -18.89 17.00 4.21
CA ALA A 156 -20.23 17.36 3.72
C ALA A 156 -20.98 16.14 3.16
N MET A 157 -20.25 15.20 2.57
CA MET A 157 -20.79 13.98 1.97
C MET A 157 -20.63 12.74 2.85
N SER A 158 -20.05 12.87 4.05
CA SER A 158 -19.68 11.74 4.92
C SER A 158 -18.94 10.63 4.16
N SER A 159 -17.97 11.03 3.33
CA SER A 159 -17.26 10.14 2.41
C SER A 159 -15.75 10.34 2.46
N VAL A 160 -15.01 9.31 2.07
CA VAL A 160 -13.55 9.33 1.95
C VAL A 160 -13.11 8.85 0.59
N ILE A 161 -11.90 9.26 0.20
CA ILE A 161 -11.14 8.62 -0.88
C ILE A 161 -10.08 7.74 -0.23
N LEU A 162 -10.04 6.47 -0.60
CA LEU A 162 -9.03 5.51 -0.15
C LEU A 162 -7.90 5.37 -1.17
N GLY A 163 -6.73 4.95 -0.70
CA GLY A 163 -5.59 4.63 -1.54
C GLY A 163 -4.47 3.98 -0.74
N TYR A 164 -3.38 3.61 -1.42
CA TYR A 164 -2.23 3.03 -0.73
C TYR A 164 -1.57 4.07 0.20
N PRO A 165 -1.10 3.67 1.39
CA PRO A 165 -0.43 4.57 2.31
C PRO A 165 0.89 5.07 1.72
N ASN A 166 1.73 4.14 1.25
CA ASN A 166 3.10 4.40 0.78
C ASN A 166 3.55 3.41 -0.31
N GLY A 167 4.79 3.61 -0.76
CA GLY A 167 5.45 2.76 -1.73
C GLY A 167 5.62 1.31 -1.30
N GLU A 168 5.95 1.03 -0.04
CA GLU A 168 6.14 -0.34 0.47
C GLU A 168 4.87 -1.16 0.29
N VAL A 169 3.76 -0.65 0.83
CA VAL A 169 2.47 -1.35 0.79
C VAL A 169 1.99 -1.50 -0.65
N ARG A 170 2.15 -0.47 -1.48
CA ARG A 170 1.75 -0.53 -2.89
C ARG A 170 2.54 -1.60 -3.65
N ARG A 171 3.86 -1.62 -3.54
CA ARG A 171 4.71 -2.60 -4.22
C ARG A 171 4.39 -4.00 -3.75
N GLY A 172 4.45 -4.24 -2.44
CA GLY A 172 4.16 -5.55 -1.86
C GLY A 172 2.78 -6.07 -2.26
N PHE A 173 1.74 -5.25 -2.16
CA PHE A 173 0.40 -5.65 -2.59
C PHE A 173 0.36 -6.06 -4.07
N LEU A 174 0.91 -5.25 -4.97
CA LEU A 174 0.88 -5.53 -6.41
C LEU A 174 1.70 -6.78 -6.76
N ASP A 175 2.85 -7.00 -6.11
CA ASP A 175 3.68 -8.18 -6.29
C ASP A 175 2.93 -9.45 -5.90
N ASN A 176 2.22 -9.43 -4.77
CA ASN A 176 1.42 -10.57 -4.34
C ASN A 176 0.25 -10.87 -5.29
N VAL A 177 -0.41 -9.82 -5.78
CA VAL A 177 -1.50 -10.05 -6.72
C VAL A 177 -0.98 -10.52 -8.08
N LEU A 178 0.18 -10.06 -8.54
CA LEU A 178 0.85 -10.62 -9.74
C LEU A 178 1.13 -12.11 -9.58
N ALA A 179 1.91 -12.49 -8.56
CA ALA A 179 2.33 -13.88 -8.33
C ALA A 179 1.16 -14.88 -8.22
N LEU A 180 -0.04 -14.39 -7.85
CA LEU A 180 -1.23 -15.22 -7.69
C LEU A 180 -2.24 -15.09 -8.85
N SER A 181 -2.10 -14.10 -9.73
CA SER A 181 -2.91 -13.92 -10.95
C SER A 181 -2.29 -14.60 -12.16
N THR A 182 -0.98 -14.84 -12.14
CA THR A 182 -0.22 -15.52 -13.20
C THR A 182 0.34 -16.84 -12.68
N ASN A 183 0.57 -17.82 -13.56
CA ASN A 183 1.38 -19.00 -13.22
C ASN A 183 2.89 -18.68 -13.08
N VAL A 184 3.26 -17.42 -13.30
CA VAL A 184 4.61 -16.89 -13.10
C VAL A 184 4.87 -16.81 -11.60
N ASN A 185 5.93 -17.49 -11.13
CA ASN A 185 6.26 -17.47 -9.71
C ASN A 185 6.76 -16.07 -9.30
N ALA A 186 6.78 -15.79 -7.98
CA ALA A 186 7.17 -14.46 -7.47
C ALA A 186 8.59 -14.04 -7.90
N GLY A 187 9.51 -15.01 -8.08
CA GLY A 187 10.87 -14.77 -8.55
C GLY A 187 10.93 -14.29 -9.99
N GLU A 188 10.21 -14.96 -10.89
CA GLU A 188 10.10 -14.59 -12.32
C GLU A 188 9.42 -13.23 -12.50
N SER A 189 8.40 -12.91 -11.71
CA SER A 189 7.75 -11.59 -11.74
C SER A 189 8.69 -10.47 -11.31
N SER A 190 9.51 -10.72 -10.28
CA SER A 190 10.49 -9.75 -9.77
C SER A 190 11.60 -9.49 -10.80
N THR A 191 12.07 -10.55 -11.46
CA THR A 191 13.05 -10.48 -12.56
C THR A 191 12.52 -9.67 -13.72
N LEU A 192 11.27 -9.89 -14.15
CA LEU A 192 10.65 -9.12 -15.23
C LEU A 192 10.59 -7.62 -14.90
N VAL A 193 10.14 -7.26 -13.69
CA VAL A 193 10.06 -5.84 -13.28
C VAL A 193 11.45 -5.19 -13.28
N LEU A 194 12.47 -5.89 -12.76
CA LEU A 194 13.85 -5.43 -12.77
C LEU A 194 14.37 -5.23 -14.20
N GLU A 195 14.13 -6.21 -15.06
CA GLU A 195 14.53 -6.18 -16.46
C GLU A 195 13.87 -5.06 -17.27
N LEU A 196 12.59 -4.79 -17.01
CA LEU A 196 11.86 -3.67 -17.60
C LEU A 196 12.40 -2.33 -17.06
N ALA A 197 12.71 -2.23 -15.77
CA ALA A 197 13.30 -1.03 -15.18
C ALA A 197 14.70 -0.74 -15.75
N MET A 198 15.54 -1.77 -15.92
CA MET A 198 16.85 -1.64 -16.56
C MET A 198 16.74 -1.19 -18.02
N ALA A 199 15.76 -1.72 -18.77
CA ALA A 199 15.50 -1.29 -20.15
C ALA A 199 15.09 0.19 -20.21
N VAL A 200 14.22 0.65 -19.30
CA VAL A 200 13.86 2.07 -19.20
C VAL A 200 15.06 2.94 -18.83
N GLN A 201 15.89 2.51 -17.87
CA GLN A 201 17.05 3.27 -17.41
C GLN A 201 18.15 3.38 -18.49
N SER A 202 18.33 2.34 -19.30
CA SER A 202 19.28 2.32 -20.41
C SER A 202 18.73 2.95 -21.70
N GLY A 203 17.45 3.31 -21.74
CA GLY A 203 16.78 3.84 -22.93
C GLY A 203 16.48 2.78 -24.00
N ASP A 204 16.56 1.49 -23.67
CA ASP A 204 16.28 0.38 -24.57
C ASP A 204 14.77 0.12 -24.71
N ILE A 205 14.14 0.91 -25.57
CA ILE A 205 12.70 0.79 -25.88
C ILE A 205 12.39 -0.55 -26.56
N ALA A 206 13.30 -1.07 -27.38
CA ALA A 206 13.08 -2.32 -28.12
C ALA A 206 13.06 -3.52 -27.16
N GLY A 207 14.07 -3.65 -26.30
CA GLY A 207 14.14 -4.69 -25.28
C GLY A 207 13.01 -4.59 -24.26
N TYR A 208 12.57 -3.37 -23.92
CA TYR A 208 11.38 -3.17 -23.09
C TYR A 208 10.11 -3.77 -23.74
N LEU A 209 9.86 -3.45 -25.02
CA LEU A 209 8.69 -3.96 -25.75
C LEU A 209 8.74 -5.47 -25.99
N GLU A 210 9.93 -6.02 -26.24
CA GLU A 210 10.12 -7.46 -26.44
C GLU A 210 9.79 -8.24 -25.17
N LYS A 211 10.27 -7.78 -24.01
CA LYS A 211 9.98 -8.40 -22.71
C LYS A 211 8.50 -8.33 -22.36
N LEU A 212 7.85 -7.18 -22.61
CA LEU A 212 6.40 -7.07 -22.45
C LEU A 212 5.66 -8.09 -23.34
N ARG A 213 6.04 -8.22 -24.61
CA ARG A 213 5.42 -9.18 -25.52
C ARG A 213 5.59 -10.62 -25.04
N SER A 214 6.80 -11.00 -24.63
CA SER A 214 7.08 -12.34 -24.09
C SER A 214 6.21 -12.62 -22.86
N PHE A 215 6.15 -11.68 -21.92
CA PHE A 215 5.34 -11.83 -20.72
C PHE A 215 3.84 -11.98 -21.03
N PHE A 216 3.30 -11.18 -21.95
CA PHE A 216 1.89 -11.29 -22.33
C PHE A 216 1.56 -12.55 -23.16
N ALA A 217 2.54 -13.12 -23.85
CA ALA A 217 2.36 -14.36 -24.63
C ALA A 217 2.13 -15.59 -23.72
N ASP A 218 2.65 -15.57 -22.50
CA ASP A 218 2.54 -16.68 -21.54
C ASP A 218 1.22 -16.68 -20.74
N PHE A 219 0.31 -15.71 -20.97
CA PHE A 219 -0.99 -15.71 -20.31
C PHE A 219 -1.90 -16.82 -20.87
N PRO A 220 -2.41 -17.73 -20.01
CA PRO A 220 -3.39 -18.73 -20.43
C PRO A 220 -4.59 -18.08 -21.14
N TYR A 221 -4.99 -18.64 -22.28
CA TYR A 221 -6.10 -18.13 -23.12
C TYR A 221 -7.43 -17.98 -22.35
N GLU A 222 -7.61 -18.68 -21.22
CA GLU A 222 -8.78 -18.52 -20.35
C GLU A 222 -8.78 -17.24 -19.50
N LEU A 223 -7.61 -16.65 -19.19
CA LEU A 223 -7.48 -15.33 -18.56
C LEU A 223 -7.76 -14.20 -19.55
N VAL A 224 -7.52 -14.44 -20.84
CA VAL A 224 -7.84 -13.53 -21.97
C VAL A 224 -9.35 -13.30 -22.10
N LYS A 225 -10.18 -14.22 -21.58
CA LYS A 225 -11.64 -14.07 -21.54
C LYS A 225 -12.13 -13.04 -20.50
N ARG A 226 -11.26 -12.54 -19.61
CA ARG A 226 -11.55 -11.37 -18.78
C ARG A 226 -11.05 -10.11 -19.51
N ASN A 227 -12.04 -9.35 -20.00
CA ASN A 227 -12.05 -7.99 -20.54
C ASN A 227 -10.81 -7.12 -20.24
N GLU A 228 -10.52 -6.19 -21.15
CA GLU A 228 -9.58 -5.05 -21.09
C GLU A 228 -9.09 -4.60 -19.69
N ALA A 229 -9.97 -4.59 -18.68
CA ALA A 229 -9.63 -4.39 -17.27
C ALA A 229 -8.49 -5.30 -16.76
N HIS A 230 -8.42 -6.57 -17.17
CA HIS A 230 -7.35 -7.50 -16.79
C HIS A 230 -5.99 -7.04 -17.33
N TYR A 231 -5.93 -6.70 -18.63
CA TYR A 231 -4.71 -6.18 -19.25
C TYR A 231 -4.30 -4.83 -18.65
N GLN A 232 -5.26 -3.95 -18.38
CA GLN A 232 -4.98 -2.67 -17.72
C GLN A 232 -4.44 -2.85 -16.30
N ASP A 233 -4.96 -3.81 -15.54
CA ASP A 233 -4.43 -4.16 -14.21
C ASP A 233 -3.01 -4.72 -14.31
N VAL A 234 -2.73 -5.59 -15.27
CA VAL A 234 -1.38 -6.14 -15.49
C VAL A 234 -0.38 -5.04 -15.89
N ILE A 235 -0.75 -4.16 -16.82
CA ILE A 235 0.07 -3.01 -17.23
C ILE A 235 0.31 -2.07 -16.04
N TYR A 236 -0.73 -1.76 -15.25
CA TYR A 236 -0.61 -0.94 -14.05
C TYR A 236 0.35 -1.53 -13.00
N ARG A 237 0.46 -2.87 -12.94
CA ARG A 237 1.37 -3.59 -12.04
C ARG A 237 2.82 -3.54 -12.51
N ILE A 238 3.08 -3.78 -13.80
CA ILE A 238 4.45 -3.88 -14.35
C ILE A 238 5.07 -2.55 -14.80
N CYS A 239 4.25 -1.48 -14.87
CA CYS A 239 4.71 -0.13 -15.24
C CYS A 239 4.56 0.86 -14.07
N PRO A 240 5.45 0.84 -13.05
CA PRO A 240 5.44 1.81 -11.95
C PRO A 240 5.56 3.27 -12.41
N SER A 241 6.11 3.51 -13.61
CA SER A 241 6.49 4.83 -14.13
C SER A 241 5.34 5.68 -14.69
N ILE A 242 4.12 5.16 -14.84
CA ILE A 242 3.03 5.89 -15.54
C ILE A 242 2.53 7.12 -14.76
N ARG A 243 2.85 7.28 -13.46
CA ARG A 243 2.35 8.40 -12.64
C ARG A 243 3.37 9.46 -12.20
N SER A 244 4.67 9.28 -12.42
CA SER A 244 5.68 10.22 -11.87
C SER A 244 5.73 11.61 -12.53
N ARG A 245 4.84 11.92 -13.49
CA ARG A 245 4.86 13.21 -14.22
C ARG A 245 3.67 14.15 -13.99
N ARG A 246 2.71 13.85 -13.10
CA ARG A 246 1.55 14.75 -12.89
C ARG A 246 1.59 15.64 -11.64
N SER A 247 2.56 15.49 -10.73
CA SER A 247 2.70 16.36 -9.55
C SER A 247 3.75 17.47 -9.69
N ALA A 248 4.46 17.57 -10.83
CA ALA A 248 5.52 18.57 -11.04
C ALA A 248 5.12 19.78 -11.90
N SER A 249 3.83 19.94 -12.28
CA SER A 249 3.39 21.00 -13.20
C SER A 249 2.30 21.92 -12.65
N SER A 250 2.20 22.12 -11.33
CA SER A 250 1.27 23.10 -10.74
C SER A 250 1.92 24.14 -9.81
N GLN A 251 3.25 24.30 -9.85
CA GLN A 251 3.94 25.44 -9.23
C GLN A 251 4.88 26.12 -10.24
N SER A 252 4.34 26.60 -11.34
CA SER A 252 4.93 27.69 -12.13
C SER A 252 3.81 28.40 -12.87
N GLY A 253 3.06 29.24 -12.17
CA GLY A 253 1.90 29.90 -12.75
C GLY A 253 1.07 30.71 -11.78
N ARG A 254 1.71 31.62 -11.04
CA ARG A 254 1.25 32.98 -10.68
C ARG A 254 2.12 33.55 -9.58
#